data_AF-A0AA88E9F5-F1
#
_entry.id   AF-A0AA88E9F5-F1
#
_cell.length_a   1.000
_cell.length_b   1.000
_cell.length_c   1.000
_cell.angle_alpha   90.00
_cell.angle_beta   90.00
_cell.angle_gamma   90.00
#
_symmetry.space_group_name_H-M   'P 1'
#
loop_
_entity.id
_entity.type
_entity.pdbx_description
1 polymer ?
#
loop_
_entity_poly.entity_id
_entity_poly.type
_entity_poly.pdbx_seq_one_letter_code
_entity_poly.pdbx_strand_id
1 'polypeptide(L)'
;MCYDRYAVMDPALVEEDRRSTTSFFESQPLFFDGTRRTVSLSVWLYDTELIFRTSHIVERLQVSLASRCLVADARLWWMTWGERALPERTWAHFRTLVIARYGPVPEEGVDEPYRDPEIYRDMYHERYYVFVADWHAYPQESMGYYCRRFQEAMLPHIPQDIPSPGMQALVILRNGLPLPIRQLTPMPAADMTVGHMIEYILGAEVIVHAMQADAHVVEPEAPAGGIGEPEPVYEPEPAYEPEPVYEPEPEYEPGPVYPEDPMPADPVQEAEDDGYDADEDMDAPEDPPVIVISSDDEDEEEEPEHEPGFGG
;
A
#
# COMPACT_ATOMS: atom_id res chain seq x y z
N MET A 1 -39.04 5.16 -18.51
CA MET A 1 -39.54 4.21 -17.50
C MET A 1 -38.34 3.57 -16.80
N CYS A 2 -37.82 4.13 -15.71
CA CYS A 2 -36.65 3.58 -14.99
C CYS A 2 -36.71 3.86 -13.48
N TYR A 3 -37.82 3.52 -12.81
CA TYR A 3 -37.94 3.65 -11.34
C TYR A 3 -38.29 2.33 -10.65
N ASP A 4 -37.81 1.21 -11.19
CA ASP A 4 -38.02 -0.14 -10.62
C ASP A 4 -36.68 -0.83 -10.30
N ARG A 5 -35.62 -0.06 -10.02
CA ARG A 5 -34.29 -0.60 -9.65
C ARG A 5 -34.08 -0.75 -8.16
N TYR A 6 -34.99 -0.24 -7.33
CA TYR A 6 -35.07 -0.59 -5.91
C TYR A 6 -35.97 -1.81 -5.75
N ALA A 7 -35.63 -2.91 -6.42
CA ALA A 7 -36.05 -4.21 -5.93
C ALA A 7 -35.65 -4.25 -4.44
N VAL A 8 -36.61 -4.56 -3.56
CA VAL A 8 -36.43 -4.59 -2.10
C VAL A 8 -35.12 -5.32 -1.80
N MET A 9 -34.07 -4.56 -1.49
CA MET A 9 -32.77 -5.17 -1.21
C MET A 9 -32.95 -6.00 0.06
N ASP A 10 -32.40 -7.20 0.04
CA ASP A 10 -32.40 -8.07 1.21
C ASP A 10 -31.82 -7.30 2.40
N PRO A 11 -32.57 -7.13 3.51
CA PRO A 11 -32.08 -6.45 4.71
C PRO A 11 -30.73 -6.99 5.20
N ALA A 12 -30.44 -8.28 4.98
CA ALA A 12 -29.16 -8.88 5.34
C ALA A 12 -28.00 -8.33 4.49
N LEU A 13 -28.22 -8.08 3.20
CA LEU A 13 -27.22 -7.47 2.32
C LEU A 13 -26.95 -6.02 2.69
N VAL A 14 -27.99 -5.28 3.06
CA VAL A 14 -27.84 -3.88 3.52
C VAL A 14 -26.98 -3.80 4.78
N GLU A 15 -27.20 -4.72 5.73
CA GLU A 15 -26.42 -4.76 6.97
C GLU A 15 -24.98 -5.26 6.75
N GLU A 16 -24.76 -6.17 5.79
CA GLU A 16 -23.40 -6.53 5.34
C GLU A 16 -22.69 -5.33 4.70
N ASP A 17 -23.37 -4.60 3.80
CA ASP A 17 -22.83 -3.42 3.13
C ASP A 17 -22.45 -2.33 4.14
N ARG A 18 -23.30 -2.11 5.15
CA ARG A 18 -23.06 -1.16 6.23
C ARG A 18 -21.82 -1.54 7.06
N ARG A 19 -21.70 -2.82 7.42
CA ARG A 19 -20.53 -3.33 8.19
C ARG A 19 -19.24 -3.22 7.39
N SER A 20 -19.23 -3.66 6.13
CA SER A 20 -18.07 -3.53 5.24
C SER A 20 -17.67 -2.06 5.03
N THR A 21 -18.64 -1.17 4.81
CA THR A 21 -18.39 0.26 4.65
C THR A 21 -17.76 0.85 5.90
N THR A 22 -18.27 0.51 7.08
CA THR A 22 -17.75 0.98 8.37
C THR A 22 -16.31 0.50 8.57
N SER A 23 -16.06 -0.80 8.42
CA SER A 23 -14.72 -1.42 8.53
C SER A 23 -13.70 -0.78 7.58
N PHE A 24 -14.12 -0.50 6.35
CA PHE A 24 -13.26 0.14 5.35
C PHE A 24 -12.81 1.53 5.79
N PHE A 25 -13.72 2.38 6.26
CA PHE A 25 -13.35 3.74 6.70
C PHE A 25 -12.65 3.78 8.06
N GLU A 26 -12.96 2.85 8.97
CA GLU A 26 -12.21 2.67 10.22
C GLU A 26 -10.75 2.30 9.97
N SER A 27 -10.44 1.66 8.82
CA SER A 27 -9.07 1.37 8.39
C SER A 27 -8.31 2.58 7.83
N GLN A 28 -8.93 3.76 7.79
CA GLN A 28 -8.33 5.03 7.33
C GLN A 28 -7.69 4.92 5.93
N PRO A 29 -8.48 4.63 4.88
CA PRO A 29 -7.96 4.43 3.53
C PRO A 29 -7.28 5.69 3.01
N LEU A 30 -6.20 5.52 2.25
CA LEU A 30 -5.55 6.64 1.58
C LEU A 30 -6.45 7.26 0.50
N PHE A 31 -6.34 8.58 0.32
CA PHE A 31 -7.00 9.29 -0.78
C PHE A 31 -6.06 9.46 -1.97
N PHE A 32 -6.61 9.42 -3.19
CA PHE A 32 -5.85 9.61 -4.42
C PHE A 32 -6.39 10.79 -5.22
N ASP A 33 -5.52 11.76 -5.51
CA ASP A 33 -5.87 13.04 -6.15
C ASP A 33 -5.79 13.03 -7.68
N GLY A 34 -5.27 11.95 -8.27
CA GLY A 34 -5.04 11.86 -9.71
C GLY A 34 -3.66 12.35 -10.14
N THR A 35 -2.73 12.57 -9.20
CA THR A 35 -1.34 12.83 -9.57
C THR A 35 -0.76 11.65 -10.37
N ARG A 36 -0.17 11.93 -11.54
CA ARG A 36 0.53 10.95 -12.39
C ARG A 36 1.88 10.49 -11.81
N ARG A 37 2.00 10.46 -10.48
CA ARG A 37 3.17 9.93 -9.79
C ARG A 37 2.94 8.44 -9.57
N THR A 38 3.72 7.61 -10.26
CA THR A 38 3.65 6.13 -10.20
C THR A 38 3.62 5.64 -8.75
N VAL A 39 4.42 6.26 -7.89
CA VAL A 39 4.52 5.95 -6.45
C VAL A 39 3.18 6.16 -5.74
N SER A 40 2.61 7.37 -5.82
CA SER A 40 1.34 7.72 -5.16
C SER A 40 0.19 6.80 -5.58
N LEU A 41 0.09 6.51 -6.88
CA LEU A 41 -0.91 5.57 -7.40
C LEU A 41 -0.67 4.13 -6.88
N SER A 42 0.58 3.68 -6.89
CA SER A 42 0.93 2.31 -6.47
C SER A 42 0.73 2.07 -4.99
N VAL A 43 0.99 3.08 -4.15
CA VAL A 43 0.78 3.05 -2.69
C VAL A 43 -0.71 3.02 -2.41
N TRP A 44 -1.49 3.90 -3.04
CA TRP A 44 -2.94 3.94 -2.88
C TRP A 44 -3.62 2.63 -3.30
N LEU A 45 -3.26 2.06 -4.46
CA LEU A 45 -3.80 0.77 -4.91
C LEU A 45 -3.47 -0.36 -3.94
N TYR A 46 -2.23 -0.41 -3.42
CA TYR A 46 -1.80 -1.44 -2.48
C TYR A 46 -2.55 -1.33 -1.14
N ASP A 47 -2.61 -0.13 -0.58
CA ASP A 47 -3.31 0.15 0.67
C ASP A 47 -4.79 -0.25 0.57
N THR A 48 -5.44 0.16 -0.51
CA THR A 48 -6.85 -0.20 -0.78
C THR A 48 -7.05 -1.72 -0.90
N GLU A 49 -6.17 -2.43 -1.63
CA GLU A 49 -6.22 -3.91 -1.76
C GLU A 49 -5.93 -4.62 -0.43
N LEU A 50 -5.08 -4.04 0.41
CA LEU A 50 -4.79 -4.56 1.75
C LEU A 50 -6.02 -4.42 2.67
N ILE A 51 -6.69 -3.26 2.65
CA ILE A 51 -7.92 -3.04 3.41
C ILE A 51 -9.02 -4.00 2.95
N PHE A 52 -9.19 -4.19 1.63
CA PHE A 52 -10.17 -5.15 1.12
C PHE A 52 -9.98 -6.57 1.65
N ARG A 53 -8.73 -7.04 1.70
CA ARG A 53 -8.40 -8.38 2.19
C ARG A 53 -8.58 -8.50 3.71
N THR A 54 -8.10 -7.52 4.46
CA THR A 54 -8.10 -7.54 5.94
C THR A 54 -9.48 -7.28 6.54
N SER A 55 -10.28 -6.41 5.92
CA SER A 55 -11.66 -6.10 6.33
C SER A 55 -12.70 -7.02 5.66
N HIS A 56 -12.27 -8.03 4.90
CA HIS A 56 -13.15 -8.95 4.16
C HIS A 56 -14.23 -8.23 3.32
N ILE A 57 -13.83 -7.19 2.59
CA ILE A 57 -14.76 -6.37 1.79
C ILE A 57 -15.24 -7.16 0.58
N VAL A 58 -16.56 -7.36 0.50
CA VAL A 58 -17.22 -8.05 -0.61
C VAL A 58 -16.98 -7.33 -1.96
N GLU A 59 -16.75 -8.10 -3.02
CA GLU A 59 -16.35 -7.59 -4.34
C GLU A 59 -17.29 -6.51 -4.89
N ARG A 60 -18.61 -6.69 -4.72
CA ARG A 60 -19.63 -5.73 -5.18
C ARG A 60 -19.47 -4.31 -4.61
N LEU A 61 -18.81 -4.15 -3.46
CA LEU A 61 -18.61 -2.86 -2.80
C LEU A 61 -17.24 -2.24 -3.09
N GLN A 62 -16.26 -3.02 -3.52
CA GLN A 62 -14.87 -2.58 -3.63
C GLN A 62 -14.73 -1.33 -4.51
N VAL A 63 -15.33 -1.33 -5.71
CA VAL A 63 -15.32 -0.18 -6.61
C VAL A 63 -16.02 1.04 -6.01
N SER A 64 -17.16 0.84 -5.33
CA SER A 64 -17.88 1.95 -4.70
C SER A 64 -17.11 2.56 -3.53
N LEU A 65 -16.34 1.76 -2.77
CA LEU A 65 -15.56 2.25 -1.65
C LEU A 65 -14.26 2.93 -2.13
N ALA A 66 -13.54 2.32 -3.06
CA ALA A 66 -12.34 2.91 -3.64
C ALA A 66 -12.63 4.22 -4.38
N SER A 67 -13.73 4.29 -5.14
CA SER A 67 -14.11 5.53 -5.84
C SER A 67 -14.44 6.69 -4.90
N ARG A 68 -14.86 6.42 -3.66
CA ARG A 68 -15.06 7.45 -2.62
C ARG A 68 -13.73 8.00 -2.09
N CYS A 69 -12.63 7.29 -2.28
CA CYS A 69 -11.28 7.72 -1.91
C CYS A 69 -10.60 8.53 -3.03
N LEU A 70 -11.22 8.66 -4.20
CA LEU A 70 -10.75 9.55 -5.25
C LEU A 70 -11.10 11.01 -4.89
N VAL A 71 -10.12 11.90 -5.02
CA VAL A 71 -10.28 13.35 -4.83
C VAL A 71 -9.76 14.10 -6.06
N ALA A 72 -9.99 15.42 -6.11
CA ALA A 72 -9.50 16.31 -7.17
C ALA A 72 -9.74 15.78 -8.61
N ASP A 73 -8.68 15.69 -9.43
CA ASP A 73 -8.76 15.27 -10.83
C ASP A 73 -9.25 13.83 -10.97
N ALA A 74 -8.80 12.93 -10.08
CA ALA A 74 -9.25 11.54 -10.06
C ALA A 74 -10.76 11.42 -9.86
N ARG A 75 -11.33 12.22 -8.94
CA ARG A 75 -12.77 12.22 -8.69
C ARG A 75 -13.54 12.77 -9.90
N LEU A 76 -13.06 13.85 -10.50
CA LEU A 76 -13.71 14.47 -11.66
C LEU A 76 -13.72 13.52 -12.86
N TRP A 77 -12.60 12.87 -13.15
CA TRP A 77 -12.51 11.84 -14.20
C TRP A 77 -13.44 10.66 -13.94
N TRP A 78 -13.49 10.18 -12.70
CA TRP A 78 -14.34 9.05 -12.35
C TRP A 78 -15.83 9.34 -12.57
N MET A 79 -16.29 10.52 -12.15
CA MET A 79 -17.68 10.96 -12.33
C MET A 79 -18.04 11.23 -13.80
N THR A 80 -17.10 11.71 -14.60
CA THR A 80 -17.37 12.12 -15.99
C THR A 80 -17.29 10.94 -16.96
N TRP A 81 -16.31 10.06 -16.79
CA TRP A 81 -16.01 8.98 -17.73
C TRP A 81 -15.90 7.62 -17.07
N GLY A 82 -15.22 7.53 -15.92
CA GLY A 82 -14.92 6.26 -15.26
C GLY A 82 -16.14 5.39 -15.00
N GLU A 83 -17.22 5.95 -14.42
CA GLU A 83 -18.43 5.17 -14.11
C GLU A 83 -19.13 4.59 -15.35
N ARG A 84 -18.98 5.24 -16.53
CA ARG A 84 -19.57 4.78 -17.80
C ARG A 84 -18.69 3.76 -18.52
N ALA A 85 -17.38 3.81 -18.27
CA ALA A 85 -16.39 2.97 -18.92
C ALA A 85 -16.24 1.58 -18.29
N LEU A 86 -16.87 1.31 -17.13
CA LEU A 86 -16.88 -0.04 -16.55
C LEU A 86 -18.10 -0.85 -17.03
N PRO A 87 -17.90 -1.85 -17.92
CA PRO A 87 -18.96 -2.78 -18.27
C PRO A 87 -19.36 -3.64 -17.06
N GLU A 88 -18.38 -4.01 -16.22
CA GLU A 88 -18.57 -4.77 -14.99
C GLU A 88 -17.96 -4.00 -13.82
N ARG A 89 -18.72 -3.82 -12.74
CA ARG A 89 -18.25 -3.12 -11.53
C ARG A 89 -17.36 -4.01 -10.65
N THR A 90 -16.35 -4.63 -11.24
CA THR A 90 -15.34 -5.42 -10.52
C THR A 90 -14.10 -4.58 -10.22
N TRP A 91 -13.42 -4.93 -9.13
CA TRP A 91 -12.18 -4.25 -8.75
C TRP A 91 -11.09 -4.37 -9.83
N ALA A 92 -10.97 -5.52 -10.49
CA ALA A 92 -9.98 -5.74 -11.53
C ALA A 92 -10.13 -4.77 -12.73
N HIS A 93 -11.37 -4.53 -13.19
CA HIS A 93 -11.63 -3.57 -14.26
C HIS A 93 -11.36 -2.13 -13.79
N PHE A 94 -11.82 -1.78 -12.59
CA PHE A 94 -11.57 -0.47 -12.01
C PHE A 94 -10.08 -0.17 -11.93
N ARG A 95 -9.29 -1.09 -11.37
CA ARG A 95 -7.84 -0.98 -11.27
C ARG A 95 -7.18 -0.79 -12.63
N THR A 96 -7.57 -1.56 -13.63
CA THR A 96 -7.05 -1.43 -15.00
C THR A 96 -7.31 -0.02 -15.56
N LEU A 97 -8.51 0.54 -15.37
CA LEU A 97 -8.83 1.89 -15.85
C LEU A 97 -8.05 2.98 -15.11
N VAL A 98 -7.91 2.88 -13.79
CA VAL A 98 -7.13 3.86 -13.02
C VAL A 98 -5.65 3.81 -13.42
N ILE A 99 -5.08 2.62 -13.61
CA ILE A 99 -3.70 2.46 -14.09
C ILE A 99 -3.55 3.00 -15.50
N ALA A 100 -4.48 2.72 -16.42
CA ALA A 100 -4.41 3.26 -17.78
C ALA A 100 -4.47 4.80 -17.80
N ARG A 101 -5.20 5.42 -16.85
CA ARG A 101 -5.37 6.87 -16.80
C ARG A 101 -4.22 7.62 -16.10
N TYR A 102 -3.78 7.09 -14.96
CA TYR A 102 -2.86 7.76 -14.04
C TYR A 102 -1.51 7.06 -13.89
N GLY A 103 -1.40 5.85 -14.43
CA GLY A 103 -0.14 5.14 -14.50
C GLY A 103 0.86 5.83 -15.43
N PRO A 104 2.12 5.35 -15.40
CA PRO A 104 3.16 5.83 -16.30
C PRO A 104 2.70 5.72 -17.75
N VAL A 105 2.83 6.82 -18.51
CA VAL A 105 2.54 6.82 -19.94
C VAL A 105 3.65 6.02 -20.62
N PRO A 106 3.33 4.96 -21.39
CA PRO A 106 4.33 4.29 -22.20
C PRO A 106 4.87 5.30 -23.22
N GLU A 107 6.20 5.42 -23.35
CA GLU A 107 6.81 6.29 -24.36
C GLU A 107 6.28 5.90 -25.77
N GLU A 108 5.85 6.88 -26.56
CA GLU A 108 5.23 6.65 -27.88
C GLU A 108 6.20 5.92 -28.82
N GLY A 109 5.80 4.75 -29.32
CA GLY A 109 6.56 3.96 -30.30
C GLY A 109 6.65 2.46 -30.03
N VAL A 110 6.08 1.96 -28.93
CA VAL A 110 6.06 0.52 -28.62
C VAL A 110 4.65 -0.04 -28.83
N ASP A 111 4.42 -0.67 -29.98
CA ASP A 111 3.19 -1.38 -30.33
C ASP A 111 3.07 -2.69 -29.53
N GLU A 112 2.70 -2.55 -28.26
CA GLU A 112 2.10 -3.51 -27.33
C GLU A 112 2.16 -2.82 -25.95
N PRO A 113 1.33 -3.19 -24.95
CA PRO A 113 1.53 -2.71 -23.58
C PRO A 113 2.77 -3.39 -22.99
N TYR A 114 3.94 -3.06 -23.54
CA TYR A 114 5.24 -3.34 -22.98
C TYR A 114 5.24 -2.58 -21.65
N ARG A 115 4.93 -3.31 -20.58
CA ARG A 115 5.25 -2.88 -19.23
C ARG A 115 6.75 -2.65 -19.25
N ASP A 116 7.16 -1.40 -19.37
CA ASP A 116 8.56 -1.04 -19.29
C ASP A 116 9.15 -1.73 -18.05
N PRO A 117 10.04 -2.72 -18.23
CA PRO A 117 10.64 -3.46 -17.13
C PRO A 117 11.30 -2.50 -16.15
N GLU A 118 11.80 -1.35 -16.62
CA GLU A 118 12.45 -0.34 -15.79
C GLU A 118 11.45 0.41 -14.91
N ILE A 119 10.26 0.75 -15.42
CA ILE A 119 9.23 1.42 -14.60
C ILE A 119 8.61 0.45 -13.58
N TYR A 120 8.45 -0.82 -13.97
CA TYR A 120 7.97 -1.85 -13.05
C TYR A 120 9.05 -2.20 -12.00
N ARG A 121 10.33 -2.21 -12.41
CA ARG A 121 11.50 -2.32 -11.53
C ARG A 121 11.57 -1.13 -10.58
N ASP A 122 11.42 0.10 -11.05
CA ASP A 122 11.43 1.30 -10.22
C ASP A 122 10.28 1.29 -9.21
N MET A 123 9.08 0.86 -9.63
CA MET A 123 7.95 0.66 -8.72
C MET A 123 8.22 -0.42 -7.65
N TYR A 124 8.86 -1.53 -8.03
CA TYR A 124 9.26 -2.56 -7.06
C TYR A 124 10.40 -2.11 -6.16
N HIS A 125 11.35 -1.34 -6.68
CA HIS A 125 12.45 -0.74 -5.92
C HIS A 125 11.93 0.28 -4.91
N GLU A 126 11.02 1.18 -5.31
CA GLU A 126 10.37 2.14 -4.42
C GLU A 126 9.56 1.42 -3.33
N ARG A 127 8.75 0.42 -3.69
CA ARG A 127 8.05 -0.42 -2.71
C ARG A 127 9.01 -1.13 -1.77
N TYR A 128 10.10 -1.67 -2.30
CA TYR A 128 11.16 -2.29 -1.53
C TYR A 128 11.77 -1.29 -0.53
N TYR A 129 12.07 -0.05 -0.92
CA TYR A 129 12.63 0.95 -0.02
C TYR A 129 11.65 1.40 1.08
N VAL A 130 10.37 1.60 0.76
CA VAL A 130 9.33 1.88 1.77
C VAL A 130 9.20 0.72 2.75
N PHE A 131 9.16 -0.51 2.23
CA PHE A 131 9.01 -1.71 3.04
C PHE A 131 10.26 -2.00 3.90
N VAL A 132 11.46 -1.64 3.43
CA VAL A 132 12.71 -1.69 4.20
C VAL A 132 12.75 -0.63 5.30
N ALA A 133 12.23 0.57 5.04
CA ALA A 133 12.20 1.64 6.04
C ALA A 133 11.36 1.28 7.27
N ASP A 134 10.32 0.46 7.08
CA ASP A 134 9.43 0.01 8.16
C ASP A 134 9.79 -1.38 8.70
N TRP A 135 10.83 -2.04 8.17
CA TRP A 135 11.19 -3.40 8.59
C TRP A 135 11.97 -3.41 9.91
N HIS A 136 11.22 -3.47 11.02
CA HIS A 136 11.77 -3.58 12.37
C HIS A 136 11.19 -4.78 13.14
N ALA A 137 11.94 -5.27 14.12
CA ALA A 137 11.44 -6.22 15.10
C ALA A 137 10.48 -5.51 16.08
N TYR A 138 9.37 -6.16 16.43
CA TYR A 138 8.46 -5.60 17.43
C TYR A 138 9.03 -5.77 18.85
N PRO A 139 8.71 -4.86 19.80
CA PRO A 139 9.29 -4.89 21.15
C PRO A 139 9.14 -6.21 21.93
N GLN A 140 8.15 -7.03 21.61
CA GLN A 140 7.87 -8.32 22.27
C GLN A 140 8.06 -9.52 21.34
N GLU A 141 8.56 -9.30 20.13
CA GLU A 141 8.79 -10.36 19.15
C GLU A 141 10.04 -11.15 19.53
N SER A 142 9.95 -12.48 19.57
CA SER A 142 11.16 -13.31 19.68
C SER A 142 11.95 -13.23 18.39
N MET A 143 13.28 -13.30 18.47
CA MET A 143 14.11 -13.23 17.26
C MET A 143 13.88 -14.42 16.32
N GLY A 144 13.50 -15.59 16.86
CA GLY A 144 13.06 -16.72 16.05
C GLY A 144 11.85 -16.41 15.17
N TYR A 145 10.87 -15.67 15.71
CA TYR A 145 9.69 -15.28 14.94
C TYR A 145 10.02 -14.15 13.95
N TYR A 146 10.80 -13.14 14.36
CA TYR A 146 11.29 -12.08 13.48
C TYR A 146 12.04 -12.63 12.25
N CYS A 147 12.99 -13.55 12.47
CA CYS A 147 13.77 -14.18 11.40
C CYS A 147 12.89 -14.99 10.45
N ARG A 148 11.89 -15.73 10.98
CA ARG A 148 10.91 -16.46 10.15
C ARG A 148 10.08 -15.49 9.31
N ARG A 149 9.55 -14.43 9.92
CA ARG A 149 8.78 -13.38 9.22
C ARG A 149 9.62 -12.75 8.10
N PHE A 150 10.91 -12.53 8.32
CA PHE A 150 11.81 -12.04 7.28
C PHE A 150 11.97 -13.05 6.14
N GLN A 151 12.19 -14.33 6.44
CA GLN A 151 12.32 -15.37 5.42
C GLN A 151 11.04 -15.55 4.59
N GLU A 152 9.88 -15.51 5.23
CA GLU A 152 8.59 -15.77 4.57
C GLU A 152 8.04 -14.55 3.84
N ALA A 153 8.21 -13.35 4.40
CA ALA A 153 7.52 -12.15 3.92
C ALA A 153 8.45 -11.06 3.36
N MET A 154 9.76 -11.13 3.57
CA MET A 154 10.71 -10.13 3.02
C MET A 154 11.58 -10.72 1.93
N LEU A 155 12.21 -11.87 2.20
CA LEU A 155 13.19 -12.48 1.32
C LEU A 155 12.68 -12.72 -0.12
N PRO A 156 11.42 -13.16 -0.36
CA PRO A 156 10.89 -13.35 -1.71
C PRO A 156 10.71 -12.05 -2.52
N HIS A 157 10.66 -10.90 -1.84
CA HIS A 157 10.41 -9.59 -2.44
C HIS A 157 11.68 -8.77 -2.65
N ILE A 158 12.84 -9.26 -2.24
CA ILE A 158 14.11 -8.60 -2.52
C ILE A 158 14.40 -8.74 -4.02
N PRO A 159 14.54 -7.62 -4.76
CA PRO A 159 14.85 -7.67 -6.18
C PRO A 159 16.12 -8.50 -6.42
N GLN A 160 16.14 -9.33 -7.46
CA GLN A 160 17.29 -10.21 -7.77
C GLN A 160 18.29 -9.55 -8.73
N ASP A 161 17.88 -8.45 -9.35
CA ASP A 161 18.61 -7.64 -10.33
C ASP A 161 19.48 -6.57 -9.68
N ILE A 162 19.37 -6.33 -8.38
CA ILE A 162 20.32 -5.47 -7.66
C ILE A 162 21.69 -6.14 -7.52
N PRO A 163 22.79 -5.37 -7.52
CA PRO A 163 24.09 -5.91 -7.18
C PRO A 163 24.04 -6.57 -5.80
N SER A 164 24.37 -7.86 -5.74
CA SER A 164 24.45 -8.65 -4.50
C SER A 164 23.14 -8.70 -3.67
N PRO A 165 22.05 -9.30 -4.19
CA PRO A 165 20.76 -9.38 -3.48
C PRO A 165 20.88 -10.08 -2.12
N GLY A 166 21.79 -11.04 -2.00
CA GLY A 166 22.11 -11.68 -0.72
C GLY A 166 22.66 -10.70 0.31
N MET A 167 23.60 -9.83 -0.08
CA MET A 167 24.18 -8.81 0.82
C MET A 167 23.12 -7.82 1.28
N GLN A 168 22.25 -7.41 0.35
CA GLN A 168 21.15 -6.52 0.66
C GLN A 168 20.17 -7.15 1.66
N ALA A 169 19.83 -8.43 1.50
CA ALA A 169 19.02 -9.17 2.46
C ALA A 169 19.62 -9.17 3.87
N LEU A 170 20.93 -9.39 3.97
CA LEU A 170 21.65 -9.36 5.24
C LEU A 170 21.62 -7.99 5.91
N VAL A 171 21.77 -6.92 5.13
CA VAL A 171 21.72 -5.54 5.64
C VAL A 171 20.34 -5.20 6.19
N ILE A 172 19.26 -5.53 5.47
CA ILE A 172 17.88 -5.31 5.94
C ILE A 172 17.63 -6.10 7.23
N LEU A 173 17.94 -7.41 7.20
CA LEU A 173 17.72 -8.31 8.32
C LEU A 173 18.41 -7.80 9.59
N ARG A 174 19.66 -7.33 9.48
CA ARG A 174 20.43 -6.78 10.59
C ARG A 174 19.93 -5.42 11.05
N ASN A 175 19.52 -4.54 10.14
CA ASN A 175 19.08 -3.18 10.49
C ASN A 175 17.74 -3.17 11.24
N GLY A 176 16.88 -4.15 10.98
CA GLY A 176 15.62 -4.32 11.71
C GLY A 176 15.75 -4.86 13.14
N LEU A 177 16.96 -5.26 13.57
CA LEU A 177 17.19 -5.83 14.90
C LEU A 177 17.13 -4.79 16.03
N PRO A 178 16.65 -5.16 17.24
CA PRO A 178 16.80 -4.33 18.43
C PRO A 178 18.27 -4.04 18.73
N LEU A 179 18.56 -2.85 19.27
CA LEU A 179 19.93 -2.37 19.48
C LEU A 179 20.85 -3.36 20.24
N PRO A 180 20.42 -4.00 21.35
CA PRO A 180 21.28 -4.94 22.08
C PRO A 180 21.70 -6.15 21.24
N ILE A 181 20.77 -6.68 20.45
CA ILE A 181 21.01 -7.84 19.58
C ILE A 181 21.88 -7.42 18.40
N ARG A 182 21.61 -6.25 17.82
CA ARG A 182 22.37 -5.71 16.69
C ARG A 182 23.84 -5.45 17.03
N GLN A 183 24.15 -5.09 18.27
CA GLN A 183 25.53 -4.89 18.75
C GLN A 183 26.33 -6.18 18.85
N LEU A 184 25.66 -7.29 19.15
CA LEU A 184 26.26 -8.63 19.23
C LEU A 184 26.28 -9.36 17.88
N THR A 185 25.52 -8.86 16.91
CA THR A 185 25.40 -9.43 15.58
C THR A 185 26.46 -8.84 14.64
N PRO A 186 27.32 -9.66 14.00
CA PRO A 186 28.39 -9.17 13.14
C PRO A 186 27.86 -8.39 11.94
N MET A 187 28.72 -7.56 11.34
CA MET A 187 28.41 -6.93 10.06
C MET A 187 28.37 -7.99 8.95
N PRO A 188 27.47 -7.86 7.96
CA PRO A 188 27.43 -8.75 6.81
C PRO A 188 28.79 -8.80 6.08
N ALA A 189 29.20 -10.00 5.68
CA ALA A 189 30.38 -10.26 4.86
C ALA A 189 29.95 -10.90 3.53
N ALA A 190 30.82 -10.84 2.51
CA ALA A 190 30.48 -11.28 1.15
C ALA A 190 30.12 -12.78 1.04
N ASP A 191 30.66 -13.62 1.92
CA ASP A 191 30.43 -15.07 2.00
C ASP A 191 29.34 -15.44 3.03
N MET A 192 28.77 -14.47 3.73
CA MET A 192 27.72 -14.70 4.70
C MET A 192 26.40 -15.01 3.99
N THR A 193 25.66 -16.00 4.51
CA THR A 193 24.33 -16.35 4.00
C THR A 193 23.27 -15.82 4.98
N VAL A 194 22.03 -15.68 4.52
CA VAL A 194 20.90 -15.33 5.41
C VAL A 194 20.79 -16.35 6.56
N GLY A 195 21.05 -17.64 6.29
CA GLY A 195 21.09 -18.68 7.32
C GLY A 195 22.16 -18.41 8.39
N HIS A 196 23.40 -18.13 7.99
CA HIS A 196 24.48 -17.76 8.92
C HIS A 196 24.09 -16.55 9.78
N MET A 197 23.47 -15.53 9.19
CA MET A 197 23.04 -14.35 9.94
C MET A 197 21.93 -14.65 10.94
N ILE A 198 20.97 -15.50 10.58
CA ILE A 198 19.93 -15.95 11.51
C ILE A 198 20.54 -16.68 12.70
N GLU A 199 21.52 -17.57 12.48
CA GLU A 199 22.22 -18.24 13.59
C GLU A 199 22.90 -17.25 14.55
N TYR A 200 23.57 -16.22 14.03
CA TYR A 200 24.15 -15.16 14.86
C TYR A 200 23.10 -14.39 15.66
N ILE A 201 21.97 -14.05 15.02
CA ILE A 201 20.87 -13.32 15.67
C ILE A 201 20.29 -14.14 16.83
N LEU A 202 20.03 -15.43 16.62
CA LEU A 202 19.50 -16.31 17.66
C LEU A 202 20.50 -16.54 18.79
N GLY A 203 21.80 -16.65 18.47
CA GLY A 203 22.85 -16.71 19.48
C GLY A 203 22.93 -15.43 20.32
N ALA A 204 22.79 -14.25 19.69
CA ALA A 204 22.77 -12.97 20.37
C ALA A 204 21.57 -12.81 21.32
N GLU A 205 20.38 -13.29 20.94
CA GLU A 205 19.19 -13.30 21.80
C GLU A 205 19.43 -14.06 23.11
N VAL A 206 20.05 -15.24 23.04
CA VAL A 206 20.41 -16.05 24.23
C VAL A 206 21.37 -15.29 25.16
N ILE A 207 22.37 -14.61 24.60
CA ILE A 207 23.33 -13.81 25.38
C ILE A 207 22.63 -12.64 26.07
N VAL A 208 21.77 -11.90 25.36
CA VAL A 208 21.03 -10.76 25.94
C VAL A 208 20.12 -11.22 27.08
N HIS A 209 19.41 -12.34 26.92
CA HIS A 209 18.59 -12.89 27.99
C HIS A 209 19.40 -13.34 29.20
N ALA A 210 20.58 -13.94 29.00
CA ALA A 210 21.48 -14.29 30.10
C ALA A 210 21.95 -13.03 30.86
N MET A 211 22.34 -11.98 30.13
CA MET A 211 22.75 -10.70 30.74
C MET A 211 21.61 -10.04 31.54
N GLN A 212 20.37 -10.11 31.06
CA GLN A 212 19.20 -9.59 31.76
C GLN A 212 18.86 -10.41 33.01
N ALA A 213 19.01 -11.73 32.96
CA ALA A 213 18.79 -12.60 34.11
C ALA A 213 19.80 -12.29 35.22
N ASP A 214 21.09 -12.15 34.90
CA ASP A 214 22.13 -11.80 35.86
C ASP A 214 21.92 -10.41 36.48
N ALA A 215 21.43 -9.44 35.68
CA ALA A 215 21.11 -8.10 36.18
C ALA A 215 19.98 -8.10 37.22
N HIS A 216 19.03 -9.03 37.13
CA HIS A 216 17.94 -9.18 38.10
C HIS A 216 18.32 -9.91 39.39
N VAL A 217 19.45 -10.63 39.42
CA VAL A 217 19.92 -11.34 40.62
C VAL A 217 20.63 -10.41 41.61
N VAL A 218 20.99 -9.19 41.19
CA VAL A 218 21.54 -8.16 42.08
C VAL A 218 20.40 -7.33 42.67
N GLU A 219 19.42 -7.97 43.31
CA GLU A 219 18.69 -7.28 44.38
C GLU A 219 19.69 -7.12 45.55
N PRO A 220 19.91 -5.90 46.07
CA PRO A 220 20.79 -5.73 47.20
C PRO A 220 20.19 -6.50 48.38
N GLU A 221 20.80 -7.61 48.77
CA GLU A 221 20.51 -8.24 50.05
C GLU A 221 20.74 -7.18 51.13
N ALA A 222 19.64 -6.62 51.63
CA ALA A 222 19.65 -5.69 52.75
C ALA A 222 20.40 -6.38 53.89
N PRO A 223 21.50 -5.80 54.41
CA PRO A 223 22.33 -6.47 55.40
C PRO A 223 21.50 -6.77 56.66
N ALA A 224 21.30 -8.06 56.91
CA ALA A 224 20.63 -8.54 58.11
C ALA A 224 21.52 -8.33 59.35
N GLY A 225 21.15 -7.36 60.19
CA GLY A 225 21.69 -7.12 61.54
C GLY A 225 22.29 -5.71 61.70
N GLY A 226 21.58 -4.73 62.28
CA GLY A 226 21.42 -4.51 63.73
C GLY A 226 22.63 -3.73 64.28
N ILE A 227 22.55 -2.47 64.71
CA ILE A 227 21.72 -1.86 65.76
C ILE A 227 21.28 -0.46 65.31
N GLY A 228 20.03 -0.13 65.64
CA GLY A 228 19.22 0.93 65.04
C GLY A 228 19.74 2.36 65.17
N GLU A 229 19.67 3.06 64.04
CA GLU A 229 19.15 4.43 64.01
C GLU A 229 17.64 4.33 63.72
N PRO A 230 16.80 5.16 64.36
CA PRO A 230 15.36 5.13 64.10
C PRO A 230 15.13 5.42 62.61
N GLU A 231 14.39 4.54 61.95
CA GLU A 231 13.94 4.77 60.58
C GLU A 231 13.31 6.17 60.50
N PRO A 232 13.65 6.98 59.48
CA PRO A 232 12.94 8.23 59.25
C PRO A 232 11.47 7.86 59.12
N VAL A 233 10.64 8.42 60.01
CA VAL A 233 9.19 8.35 59.89
C VAL A 233 8.86 8.98 58.56
N TYR A 234 8.69 8.14 57.53
CA TYR A 234 8.21 8.59 56.25
C TYR A 234 6.83 9.15 56.50
N GLU A 235 6.72 10.47 56.35
CA GLU A 235 5.43 11.12 56.29
C GLU A 235 4.62 10.42 55.18
N PRO A 236 3.37 10.03 55.45
CA PRO A 236 2.55 9.35 54.46
C PRO A 236 2.55 10.19 53.19
N GLU A 237 2.80 9.54 52.04
CA GLU A 237 2.70 10.19 50.74
C GLU A 237 1.37 10.98 50.71
N PRO A 238 1.39 12.26 50.33
CA PRO A 238 0.19 13.07 50.32
C PRO A 238 -0.86 12.33 49.50
N ALA A 239 -2.02 12.08 50.13
CA ALA A 239 -3.14 11.45 49.48
C ALA A 239 -3.44 12.28 48.23
N TYR A 240 -3.15 11.70 47.06
CA TYR A 240 -3.44 12.31 45.78
C TYR A 240 -4.91 12.71 45.79
N GLU A 241 -5.16 14.02 45.64
CA GLU A 241 -6.51 14.52 45.51
C GLU A 241 -7.17 13.79 44.32
N PRO A 242 -8.43 13.34 44.47
CA PRO A 242 -9.12 12.64 43.41
C PRO A 242 -9.08 13.48 42.13
N GLU A 243 -8.73 12.86 41.01
CA GLU A 243 -8.74 13.51 39.70
C GLU A 243 -10.08 14.24 39.51
N PRO A 244 -10.07 15.49 39.03
CA PRO A 244 -11.29 16.26 38.86
C PRO A 244 -12.24 15.49 37.95
N VAL A 245 -13.43 15.23 38.45
CA VAL A 245 -14.52 14.66 37.65
C VAL A 245 -14.82 15.66 36.55
N TYR A 246 -14.44 15.33 35.33
CA TYR A 246 -14.76 16.15 34.16
C TYR A 246 -16.28 16.23 34.05
N GLU A 247 -16.81 17.44 34.18
CA GLU A 247 -18.21 17.71 33.86
C GLU A 247 -18.42 17.43 32.36
N PRO A 248 -19.51 16.73 32.00
CA PRO A 248 -19.80 16.44 30.60
C PRO A 248 -19.90 17.76 29.82
N GLU A 249 -19.30 17.78 28.63
CA GLU A 249 -19.37 18.94 27.74
C GLU A 249 -20.84 19.33 27.51
N PRO A 250 -21.16 20.63 27.52
CA PRO A 250 -22.53 21.09 27.34
C PRO A 250 -23.06 20.63 25.98
N GLU A 251 -24.22 19.96 26.00
CA GLU A 251 -24.94 19.58 24.79
C GLU A 251 -25.26 20.85 23.99
N TYR A 252 -24.66 20.98 22.81
CA TYR A 252 -24.95 22.07 21.89
C TYR A 252 -26.40 21.94 21.40
N GLU A 253 -27.23 22.91 21.76
CA GLU A 253 -28.57 23.02 21.17
C GLU A 253 -28.44 23.23 19.65
N PRO A 254 -29.23 22.51 18.83
CA PRO A 254 -29.20 22.69 17.39
C PRO A 254 -29.56 24.12 17.03
N GLY A 255 -28.68 24.75 16.23
CA GLY A 255 -28.88 26.13 15.77
C GLY A 255 -30.20 26.32 15.02
N PRO A 256 -30.71 27.56 14.96
CA PRO A 256 -31.98 27.86 14.29
C PRO A 256 -31.93 27.44 12.82
N VAL A 257 -32.93 26.67 12.40
CA VAL A 257 -33.15 26.30 11.00
C VAL A 257 -33.71 27.54 10.30
N TYR A 258 -32.89 28.15 9.45
CA TYR A 258 -33.35 29.23 8.58
C TYR A 258 -34.16 28.64 7.43
N PRO A 259 -35.33 29.21 7.09
CA PRO A 259 -36.07 28.81 5.90
C PRO A 259 -35.21 29.10 4.66
N GLU A 260 -35.11 28.10 3.78
CA GLU A 260 -34.44 28.26 2.49
C GLU A 260 -35.17 29.34 1.67
N ASP A 261 -34.42 30.38 1.28
CA ASP A 261 -34.94 31.40 0.38
C ASP A 261 -35.39 30.74 -0.94
N PRO A 262 -36.55 31.16 -1.51
CA PRO A 262 -37.03 30.61 -2.76
C PRO A 262 -36.01 30.87 -3.86
N MET A 263 -35.50 29.78 -4.44
CA MET A 263 -34.59 29.82 -5.57
C MET A 263 -35.18 30.69 -6.70
N PRO A 264 -34.39 31.61 -7.29
CA PRO A 264 -34.84 32.40 -8.43
C PRO A 264 -35.18 31.46 -9.60
N ALA A 265 -36.35 31.67 -10.20
CA ALA A 265 -36.81 30.91 -11.35
C ALA A 265 -35.81 31.03 -12.51
N ASP A 266 -35.48 29.89 -13.12
CA ASP A 266 -34.59 29.81 -14.27
C ASP A 266 -35.03 30.76 -15.40
N PRO A 267 -34.10 31.52 -16.00
CA PRO A 267 -34.40 32.32 -17.17
C PRO A 267 -34.77 31.38 -18.34
N VAL A 268 -35.93 31.64 -18.91
CA VAL A 268 -36.42 31.01 -20.14
C VAL A 268 -35.36 31.18 -21.22
N GLN A 269 -34.74 30.08 -21.64
CA GLN A 269 -33.84 30.05 -22.79
C GLN A 269 -34.70 30.20 -24.05
N GLU A 270 -34.62 31.36 -24.70
CA GLU A 270 -35.11 31.55 -26.06
C GLU A 270 -34.29 30.65 -26.99
N ALA A 271 -34.99 29.81 -27.74
CA ALA A 271 -34.40 28.95 -28.74
C ALA A 271 -33.90 29.81 -29.91
N GLU A 272 -32.60 29.99 -30.01
CA GLU A 272 -31.97 30.43 -31.26
C GLU A 272 -31.90 29.23 -32.20
N ASP A 273 -32.72 29.32 -33.25
CA ASP A 273 -32.80 28.44 -34.41
C ASP A 273 -31.70 28.85 -35.40
N ASP A 274 -30.52 28.25 -35.26
CA ASP A 274 -29.40 28.42 -36.18
C ASP A 274 -29.49 27.37 -37.31
N GLY A 275 -30.20 27.76 -38.37
CA GLY A 275 -30.23 27.04 -39.63
C GLY A 275 -28.83 26.89 -40.22
N TYR A 276 -28.28 25.68 -40.12
CA TYR A 276 -27.14 25.25 -40.92
C TYR A 276 -27.66 24.60 -42.20
N ASP A 277 -27.48 25.31 -43.31
CA ASP A 277 -27.61 24.82 -44.67
C ASP A 277 -26.67 23.63 -44.88
N ALA A 278 -27.26 22.49 -45.22
CA ALA A 278 -26.57 21.31 -45.68
C ALA A 278 -26.31 21.47 -47.18
N ASP A 279 -25.10 21.84 -47.59
CA ASP A 279 -24.59 21.67 -48.96
C ASP A 279 -23.09 22.01 -48.97
N GLU A 280 -22.21 21.10 -48.52
CA GLU A 280 -20.82 21.06 -49.01
C GLU A 280 -20.39 19.61 -49.24
N ASP A 281 -20.26 19.30 -50.53
CA ASP A 281 -19.58 18.14 -51.10
C ASP A 281 -18.22 17.92 -50.43
N MET A 282 -18.14 16.91 -49.57
CA MET A 282 -16.86 16.35 -49.12
C MET A 282 -16.52 15.17 -50.02
N ASP A 283 -15.60 15.45 -50.94
CA ASP A 283 -14.92 14.49 -51.81
C ASP A 283 -14.49 13.23 -51.04
N ALA A 284 -14.74 12.09 -51.69
CA ALA A 284 -14.30 10.78 -51.24
C ALA A 284 -12.77 10.72 -51.12
N PRO A 285 -12.20 10.18 -50.03
CA PRO A 285 -10.77 9.94 -49.96
C PRO A 285 -10.37 8.82 -50.93
N GLU A 286 -9.37 9.12 -51.76
CA GLU A 286 -8.72 8.20 -52.69
C GLU A 286 -8.15 6.97 -51.95
N ASP A 287 -8.20 5.82 -52.65
CA ASP A 287 -7.71 4.53 -52.18
C ASP A 287 -6.27 4.58 -51.62
N PRO A 288 -5.98 3.89 -50.50
CA PRO A 288 -4.63 3.83 -49.97
C PRO A 288 -3.69 3.04 -50.90
N PRO A 289 -2.41 3.41 -50.97
CA PRO A 289 -1.44 2.71 -51.82
C PRO A 289 -1.22 1.27 -51.34
N VAL A 290 -1.28 0.34 -52.28
CA VAL A 290 -0.90 -1.07 -52.10
C VAL A 290 0.59 -1.13 -51.75
N ILE A 291 0.91 -1.36 -50.47
CA ILE A 291 2.27 -1.64 -50.02
C ILE A 291 2.59 -3.08 -50.42
N VAL A 292 3.43 -3.22 -51.45
CA VAL A 292 4.04 -4.50 -51.83
C VAL A 292 5.17 -4.76 -50.83
N ILE A 293 4.93 -5.68 -49.91
CA ILE A 293 5.93 -6.15 -48.95
C ILE A 293 6.76 -7.22 -49.67
N SER A 294 7.92 -6.83 -50.20
CA SER A 294 8.93 -7.76 -50.70
C SER A 294 9.45 -8.57 -49.52
N SER A 295 9.25 -9.89 -49.56
CA SER A 295 9.80 -10.84 -48.61
C SER A 295 11.11 -11.37 -49.20
N ASP A 296 12.22 -10.71 -48.89
CA ASP A 296 13.57 -11.18 -49.14
C ASP A 296 14.40 -10.73 -47.95
N ASP A 297 14.67 -11.64 -47.02
CA ASP A 297 15.92 -11.68 -46.26
C ASP A 297 16.02 -13.09 -45.65
N GLU A 298 16.82 -13.90 -46.35
CA GLU A 298 17.41 -15.14 -45.88
C GLU A 298 18.47 -14.75 -44.84
N ASP A 299 18.23 -15.03 -43.56
CA ASP A 299 19.28 -14.96 -42.55
C ASP A 299 19.67 -16.38 -42.12
N GLU A 300 20.96 -16.60 -42.25
CA GLU A 300 21.71 -17.85 -42.23
C GLU A 300 21.68 -18.52 -40.85
N GLU A 301 21.41 -19.82 -40.84
CA GLU A 301 21.64 -20.68 -39.67
C GLU A 301 23.15 -20.82 -39.44
N GLU A 302 23.72 -20.03 -38.52
CA GLU A 302 25.05 -20.32 -37.96
C GLU A 302 24.94 -21.49 -36.96
N GLU A 303 25.43 -22.67 -37.38
CA GLU A 303 25.73 -23.79 -36.50
C GLU A 303 26.81 -23.40 -35.46
N PRO A 304 26.60 -23.59 -34.15
CA PRO A 304 27.69 -23.47 -33.19
C PRO A 304 28.60 -24.68 -33.28
N GLU A 305 29.83 -24.41 -33.72
CA GLU A 305 30.93 -25.35 -33.79
C GLU A 305 31.25 -26.01 -32.44
N HIS A 306 31.59 -27.27 -32.58
CA HIS A 306 32.16 -28.23 -31.66
C HIS A 306 33.37 -27.67 -30.87
N GLU A 307 33.33 -27.68 -29.53
CA GLU A 307 34.56 -27.68 -28.73
C GLU A 307 34.90 -29.09 -28.20
N PRO A 308 36.17 -29.53 -28.35
CA PRO A 308 36.63 -30.83 -27.89
C PRO A 308 36.97 -30.81 -26.40
N GLY A 309 36.78 -31.96 -25.76
CA GLY A 309 36.94 -32.14 -24.33
C GLY A 309 38.33 -31.86 -23.76
N PHE A 310 38.34 -31.65 -22.45
CA PHE A 310 39.50 -31.82 -21.60
C PHE A 310 39.26 -32.97 -20.63
N GLY A 311 40.10 -34.00 -20.74
CA GLY A 311 40.31 -34.99 -19.69
C GLY A 311 41.35 -34.48 -18.68
N GLY A 312 41.22 -34.96 -17.45
CA GLY A 312 42.13 -34.73 -16.32
C GLY A 312 41.48 -35.16 -15.02
#